data_AF-A0A6J5JGF3-F1
#
_entry.id   AF-A0A6J5JGF3-F1
#
_cell.length_a   1.000
_cell.length_b   1.000
_cell.length_c   1.000
_cell.angle_alpha   90.00
_cell.angle_beta   90.00
_cell.angle_gamma   90.00
#
_symmetry.space_group_name_H-M   'P 1'
#
loop_
_entity.id
_entity.type
_entity.pdbx_description
1 polymer ?
#
loop_
_entity_poly.entity_id
_entity_poly.type
_entity_poly.pdbx_seq_one_letter_code
_entity_poly.pdbx_strand_id
1 'polypeptide(L)'
;MVLDGDDGREKPVQRLSCGQGVYVNDCLMRAVALYLAGASGFRSDTLFSDETDGQLDEEKKRQLVLLKRRVIERGKYSREYFVTHSKEIQGLADYVINVADL
;
A
#
# COMPACT_ATOMS: atom_id res chain seq x y z
N MET A 1 7.68 0.44 18.50
CA MET A 1 7.91 1.90 18.42
C MET A 1 8.06 2.27 16.95
N VAL A 2 7.65 3.46 16.54
CA VAL A 2 7.84 3.99 15.18
C VAL A 2 8.67 5.26 15.28
N LEU A 3 9.74 5.34 14.49
CA LEU A 3 10.57 6.53 14.39
C LEU A 3 9.87 7.56 13.50
N ASP A 4 9.65 8.75 14.02
CA ASP A 4 9.15 9.87 13.24
C ASP A 4 10.28 10.48 12.40
N GLY A 5 10.03 10.66 11.10
CA GLY A 5 11.02 11.15 10.15
C GLY A 5 11.28 12.65 10.25
N ASP A 6 10.35 13.42 10.83
CA ASP A 6 10.44 14.88 10.87
C ASP A 6 11.20 15.37 12.12
N ASP A 7 11.01 14.72 13.27
CA ASP A 7 11.65 15.12 14.53
C ASP A 7 12.62 14.08 15.11
N GLY A 8 12.76 12.92 14.45
CA GLY A 8 13.68 11.84 14.84
C GLY A 8 13.30 11.13 16.14
N ARG A 9 12.08 11.36 16.66
CA ARG A 9 11.65 10.77 17.93
C ARG A 9 10.88 9.49 17.71
N GLU A 10 11.05 8.56 18.63
CA GLU A 10 10.21 7.37 18.65
C GLU A 10 8.87 7.63 19.35
N LYS A 11 7.79 7.18 18.71
CA LYS A 11 6.46 7.17 19.31
C LYS A 11 5.84 5.77 19.25
N PRO A 12 5.02 5.40 20.25
CA PRO A 12 4.25 4.18 20.19
C PRO A 12 3.27 4.21 19.01
N VAL A 13 2.98 3.04 18.42
CA VAL A 13 2.07 2.91 17.26
C VAL A 13 0.68 3.48 17.58
N GLN A 14 0.26 3.36 18.83
CA GLN A 14 -1.01 3.89 19.35
C GLN A 14 -1.12 5.42 19.28
N ARG A 15 0.00 6.15 19.10
CA ARG A 15 0.03 7.61 18.93
C ARG A 15 0.15 8.05 17.47
N LEU A 16 0.12 7.13 16.51
CA LEU A 16 0.04 7.51 15.11
C LEU A 16 -1.32 8.15 14.81
N SER A 17 -1.31 9.19 13.98
CA SER A 17 -2.56 9.63 13.36
C SER A 17 -3.14 8.51 12.51
N CYS A 18 -4.45 8.56 12.25
CA CYS A 18 -5.15 7.51 11.53
C CYS A 18 -4.54 7.27 10.13
N GLY A 19 -4.20 8.33 9.39
CA GLY A 19 -3.49 8.24 8.12
C GLY A 19 -2.03 7.74 8.22
N GLN A 20 -1.30 8.09 9.29
CA GLN A 20 0.05 7.52 9.51
C GLN A 20 0.00 6.03 9.80
N GLY A 21 -0.98 5.58 10.59
CA GLY A 21 -1.19 4.17 10.89
C GLY A 21 -1.45 3.36 9.63
N VAL A 22 -2.32 3.87 8.76
CA VAL A 22 -2.59 3.30 7.43
C VAL A 22 -1.31 3.15 6.61
N TYR A 23 -0.50 4.21 6.51
CA TYR A 23 0.72 4.20 5.71
C TYR A 23 1.79 3.24 6.26
N VAL A 24 1.97 3.19 7.58
CA VAL A 24 2.90 2.26 8.24
C VAL A 24 2.45 0.83 8.05
N ASN A 25 1.16 0.55 8.18
CA ASN A 25 0.60 -0.78 8.00
C ASN A 25 0.80 -1.29 6.56
N ASP A 26 0.47 -0.47 5.55
CA ASP A 26 0.64 -0.85 4.14
C ASP A 26 2.13 -1.09 3.80
N CYS A 27 3.03 -0.22 4.29
CA CYS A 27 4.48 -0.43 4.17
C CYS A 27 4.94 -1.76 4.78
N LEU A 28 4.46 -2.09 5.99
CA LEU A 28 4.86 -3.31 6.69
C LEU A 28 4.35 -4.56 5.97
N MET A 29 3.08 -4.57 5.55
CA MET A 29 2.50 -5.68 4.80
C MET A 29 3.24 -5.93 3.49
N ARG A 30 3.64 -4.86 2.79
CA ARG A 30 4.46 -4.95 1.58
C ARG A 30 5.86 -5.48 1.85
N ALA A 31 6.50 -5.06 2.94
CA ALA A 31 7.80 -5.58 3.33
C ALA A 31 7.74 -7.10 3.59
N VAL A 32 6.68 -7.56 4.26
CA VAL A 32 6.42 -9.00 4.46
C VAL A 32 6.21 -9.71 3.12
N ALA A 33 5.41 -9.14 2.21
CA ALA A 33 5.20 -9.70 0.88
C ALA A 33 6.52 -9.88 0.12
N LEU A 34 7.36 -8.84 0.09
CA LEU A 34 8.69 -8.88 -0.53
C LEU A 34 9.60 -9.95 0.09
N TYR A 35 9.60 -10.06 1.41
CA TYR A 35 10.36 -11.08 2.12
C TYR A 35 9.91 -12.50 1.72
N LEU A 36 8.61 -12.75 1.73
CA LEU A 36 8.04 -14.05 1.36
C LEU A 36 8.32 -14.40 -0.11
N ALA A 37 8.23 -13.43 -1.03
CA ALA A 37 8.53 -13.63 -2.45
C ALA A 37 9.97 -14.11 -2.71
N GLY A 38 10.92 -13.76 -1.83
CA GLY A 38 12.30 -14.23 -1.90
C GLY A 38 12.57 -15.52 -1.13
N ALA A 39 11.79 -15.83 -0.09
CA ALA A 39 12.04 -16.95 0.81
C ALA A 39 11.26 -18.24 0.44
N SER A 40 10.13 -18.14 -0.25
CA SER A 40 9.25 -19.28 -0.52
C SER A 40 9.61 -20.03 -1.82
N GLY A 41 9.54 -21.36 -1.79
CA GLY A 41 9.58 -22.20 -3.01
C GLY A 41 8.31 -22.12 -3.88
N PHE A 42 7.26 -21.44 -3.40
CA PHE A 42 6.01 -21.19 -4.14
C PHE A 42 5.72 -19.70 -4.18
N ARG A 43 5.79 -19.11 -5.38
CA ARG A 43 5.70 -17.66 -5.57
C ARG A 43 4.30 -17.26 -6.01
N SER A 44 3.66 -16.40 -5.22
CA SER A 44 2.41 -15.75 -5.64
C SER A 44 2.73 -14.62 -6.60
N ASP A 45 2.15 -14.64 -7.80
CA ASP A 45 2.39 -13.61 -8.82
C ASP A 45 1.49 -12.37 -8.68
N THR A 46 0.47 -12.42 -7.81
CA THR A 46 -0.55 -11.38 -7.68
C THR A 46 -0.69 -10.93 -6.23
N LEU A 47 -0.80 -9.62 -6.04
CA LEU A 47 -1.11 -8.99 -4.76
C LEU A 47 -2.57 -8.50 -4.72
N PHE A 48 -3.14 -8.44 -3.52
CA PHE A 48 -4.47 -7.89 -3.25
C PHE A 48 -4.39 -6.89 -2.09
N SER A 49 -5.13 -5.78 -2.18
CA SER A 49 -5.24 -4.78 -1.11
C SER A 49 -6.64 -4.18 -1.06
N ASP A 50 -7.21 -4.05 0.13
CA ASP A 50 -8.59 -3.56 0.32
C ASP A 50 -8.61 -2.28 1.17
N GLU A 51 -9.34 -1.27 0.69
CA GLU A 51 -9.63 0.03 1.32
C GLU A 51 -8.54 0.63 2.22
N THR A 52 -7.33 0.84 1.67
CA THR A 52 -6.20 1.36 2.45
C THR A 52 -6.03 2.88 2.39
N ASP A 53 -6.98 3.68 1.88
CA ASP A 53 -6.68 5.08 1.52
C ASP A 53 -7.66 6.16 2.01
N GLY A 54 -8.76 5.78 2.66
CA GLY A 54 -9.85 6.71 3.00
C GLY A 54 -9.48 7.90 3.91
N GLN A 55 -8.36 7.83 4.63
CA GLN A 55 -7.90 8.86 5.58
C GLN A 55 -6.61 9.55 5.15
N LEU A 56 -6.10 9.25 3.95
CA LEU A 56 -4.90 9.88 3.42
C LEU A 56 -5.27 11.20 2.72
N ASP A 57 -4.36 12.17 2.79
CA ASP A 57 -4.41 13.33 1.90
C ASP A 57 -4.03 12.91 0.47
N GLU A 58 -4.39 13.74 -0.52
CA GLU A 58 -4.22 13.44 -1.94
C GLU A 58 -2.75 13.15 -2.31
N GLU A 59 -1.80 13.87 -1.71
CA GLU A 59 -0.38 13.62 -1.95
C GLU A 59 0.03 12.23 -1.45
N LYS A 60 -0.36 11.87 -0.22
CA LYS A 60 -0.07 10.53 0.32
C LYS A 60 -0.74 9.42 -0.45
N LYS A 61 -1.93 9.64 -1.01
CA LYS A 61 -2.59 8.66 -1.90
C LYS A 61 -1.77 8.40 -3.15
N ARG A 62 -1.24 9.45 -3.79
CA ARG A 62 -0.32 9.31 -4.94
C ARG A 62 0.94 8.55 -4.57
N GLN A 63 1.57 8.91 -3.45
CA GLN A 63 2.76 8.21 -2.95
C GLN A 63 2.49 6.73 -2.67
N LEU A 64 1.30 6.39 -2.17
CA LEU A 64 0.89 5.01 -1.94
C LEU A 64 0.82 4.19 -3.24
N VAL A 65 0.31 4.78 -4.33
CA VAL A 65 0.30 4.12 -5.65
C VAL A 65 1.71 3.94 -6.21
N LEU A 66 2.60 4.93 -6.03
CA LEU A 66 4.00 4.79 -6.42
C LEU A 66 4.71 3.69 -5.62
N LEU A 67 4.43 3.60 -4.32
CA LEU A 67 4.92 2.52 -3.45
C LEU A 67 4.43 1.16 -3.94
N LYS A 68 3.14 1.03 -4.28
CA LYS A 68 2.54 -0.17 -4.88
C LYS A 68 3.31 -0.64 -6.10
N ARG A 69 3.51 0.26 -7.08
CA ARG A 69 4.29 -0.03 -8.30
C ARG A 69 5.71 -0.48 -7.96
N ARG A 70 6.39 0.18 -7.02
CA ARG A 70 7.76 -0.19 -6.64
C ARG A 70 7.86 -1.58 -6.01
N VAL A 71 6.83 -1.99 -5.27
CA VAL A 71 6.74 -3.32 -4.67
C VAL A 71 6.48 -4.39 -5.72
N ILE A 72 5.63 -4.12 -6.71
CA ILE A 72 5.43 -5.01 -7.86
C ILE A 72 6.77 -5.26 -8.57
N GLU A 73 7.50 -4.18 -8.90
CA GLU A 73 8.80 -4.28 -9.55
C GLU A 73 9.84 -5.04 -8.71
N ARG A 74 10.01 -4.67 -7.43
CA ARG A 74 11.02 -5.29 -6.55
C ARG A 74 10.71 -6.75 -6.24
N GLY A 75 9.45 -7.04 -5.97
CA GLY A 75 8.97 -8.39 -5.70
C GLY A 75 8.82 -9.23 -6.96
N LYS A 76 9.01 -8.61 -8.15
CA LYS A 76 8.69 -9.11 -9.51
C LYS A 76 7.33 -9.80 -9.60
N TYR A 77 6.34 -9.21 -8.94
CA TYR A 77 4.95 -9.59 -9.09
C TYR A 77 4.48 -9.22 -10.50
N SER A 78 3.46 -9.91 -10.99
CA SER A 78 2.86 -9.60 -12.29
C SER A 78 1.86 -8.45 -12.20
N ARG A 79 1.11 -8.35 -11.09
CA ARG A 79 0.07 -7.34 -10.89
C ARG A 79 -0.37 -7.21 -9.43
N GLU A 80 -1.07 -6.12 -9.13
CA GLU A 80 -1.82 -5.92 -7.88
C GLU A 80 -3.26 -5.56 -8.24
N TYR A 81 -4.23 -6.16 -7.55
CA TYR A 81 -5.61 -5.67 -7.53
C TYR A 81 -5.83 -4.92 -6.23
N PHE A 82 -6.44 -3.74 -6.31
CA PHE A 82 -6.83 -3.00 -5.12
C PHE A 82 -8.25 -2.46 -5.24
N VAL A 83 -8.91 -2.36 -4.10
CA VAL A 83 -10.26 -1.81 -3.98
C VAL A 83 -10.15 -0.43 -3.35
N THR A 84 -10.83 0.56 -3.93
CA THR A 84 -10.89 1.92 -3.38
C THR A 84 -12.12 2.68 -3.88
N HIS A 85 -12.68 3.50 -2.99
CA HIS A 85 -13.69 4.50 -3.34
C HIS A 85 -13.09 5.84 -3.80
N SER A 86 -11.78 6.05 -3.69
CA SER A 86 -11.12 7.29 -4.05
C SER A 86 -10.95 7.43 -5.56
N LYS A 87 -11.64 8.40 -6.15
CA LYS A 87 -11.54 8.73 -7.58
C LYS A 87 -10.11 9.09 -8.00
N GLU A 88 -9.35 9.70 -7.11
CA GLU A 88 -7.95 10.03 -7.40
C GLU A 88 -7.12 8.77 -7.60
N ILE A 89 -7.24 7.78 -6.69
CA ILE A 89 -6.50 6.52 -6.82
C ILE A 89 -6.99 5.72 -8.03
N GLN A 90 -8.31 5.72 -8.29
CA GLN A 90 -8.86 5.09 -9.49
C GLN A 90 -8.23 5.65 -10.76
N GLY A 91 -8.00 6.96 -10.84
CA GLY A 91 -7.34 7.60 -11.98
C GLY A 91 -5.86 7.24 -12.16
N LEU A 92 -5.21 6.66 -11.15
CA LEU A 92 -3.80 6.23 -11.18
C LEU A 92 -3.64 4.73 -11.47
N ALA A 93 -4.76 3.98 -11.50
CA ALA A 93 -4.78 2.57 -11.85
C ALA A 93 -4.50 2.36 -13.34
N ASP A 94 -3.86 1.24 -13.69
CA ASP A 94 -3.68 0.87 -15.10
C ASP A 94 -5.02 0.46 -15.74
N TYR A 95 -5.91 -0.15 -14.95
CA TYR A 95 -7.27 -0.53 -15.36
C TYR A 95 -8.23 -0.34 -14.19
N VAL A 96 -9.46 0.09 -14.49
CA VAL A 96 -10.53 0.25 -13.49
C VAL A 96 -11.65 -0.72 -13.82
N ILE A 97 -12.04 -1.53 -12.82
CA ILE A 97 -13.22 -2.38 -12.89
C ILE A 97 -14.29 -1.72 -12.02
N ASN A 98 -15.34 -1.21 -12.65
CA ASN A 98 -16.49 -0.70 -11.91
C ASN A 98 -17.45 -1.85 -11.62
N VAL A 99 -17.55 -2.22 -10.34
CA VAL A 99 -18.40 -3.35 -9.89
C VAL A 99 -19.88 -3.08 -10.14
N ALA A 100 -20.30 -1.82 -10.19
CA ALA A 100 -21.70 -1.47 -10.48
C ALA A 100 -22.11 -1.72 -11.94
N ASP A 101 -21.15 -1.88 -12.85
CA ASP A 101 -21.39 -2.09 -14.29
C ASP A 101 -21.33 -3.58 -14.68
N LEU A 102 -21.18 -4.48 -13.70
CA LEU A 102 -21.12 -5.94 -13.89
C LEU A 102 -22.49 -6.59 -13.67
#